data_AF-A0A7S2UWK7-F1
#
_entry.id   AF-A0A7S2UWK7-F1
#
_cell.length_a   1.000
_cell.length_b   1.000
_cell.length_c   1.000
_cell.angle_alpha   90.00
_cell.angle_beta   90.00
_cell.angle_gamma   90.00
#
_symmetry.space_group_name_H-M   'P 1'
#
loop_
_entity.id
_entity.type
_entity.pdbx_description
1 polymer ?
#
loop_
_entity_poly.entity_id
_entity_poly.type
_entity_poly.pdbx_seq_one_letter_code
_entity_poly.pdbx_strand_id
1 'polypeptide(L)'
;YRAMPTEANQDWVLTTTNYGGHSYISSIQKGNIVATQFHPEKSGPLGLALLGRFLKRQGRLNPAPETLPSPPEGTTTRLAKRVIACLDVRSNDAGDLVVTKGDQY
;
A
#
# COMPACT_ATOMS: atom_id res chain seq x y z
N TYR A 1 -8.93 4.84 -12.09
CA TYR A 1 -8.19 6.05 -12.49
C TYR A 1 -6.74 5.88 -12.02
N ARG A 2 -5.73 6.36 -12.77
CA ARG A 2 -4.30 6.23 -12.41
C ARG A 2 -3.52 7.46 -12.88
N ALA A 3 -2.51 7.88 -12.13
CA ALA A 3 -1.58 8.92 -12.56
C ALA A 3 -0.42 8.31 -13.35
N MET A 4 -0.14 8.87 -14.53
CA MET A 4 0.95 8.42 -15.41
C MET A 4 2.17 9.34 -15.25
N PRO A 5 3.39 8.80 -15.25
CA PRO A 5 4.60 9.62 -15.34
C PRO A 5 4.58 10.42 -16.66
N THR A 6 4.87 11.71 -16.58
CA THR A 6 5.09 12.60 -17.72
C THR A 6 6.27 13.51 -17.40
N GLU A 7 6.85 14.17 -18.41
CA GLU A 7 7.92 15.15 -18.17
C GLU A 7 7.47 16.26 -17.20
N ALA A 8 6.20 16.68 -17.28
CA ALA A 8 5.64 17.73 -16.43
C ALA A 8 5.49 17.37 -14.95
N ASN A 9 5.52 16.07 -14.57
CA ASN A 9 5.36 15.63 -13.19
C ASN A 9 6.54 14.83 -12.65
N GLN A 10 7.63 14.76 -13.41
CA GLN A 10 8.79 13.91 -13.11
C GLN A 10 9.41 14.21 -11.73
N ASP A 11 9.43 15.48 -11.33
CA ASP A 11 9.95 15.95 -10.05
C ASP A 11 9.09 15.55 -8.84
N TRP A 12 7.87 15.06 -9.07
CA TRP A 12 6.99 14.52 -8.02
C TRP A 12 7.09 13.00 -7.89
N VAL A 13 7.51 12.28 -8.93
CA VAL A 13 7.47 10.82 -8.97
C VAL A 13 8.51 10.24 -8.00
N LEU A 14 8.04 9.52 -6.97
CA LEU A 14 8.92 8.81 -6.04
C LEU A 14 9.08 7.34 -6.45
N THR A 15 7.98 6.65 -6.75
CA THR A 15 8.00 5.27 -7.24
C THR A 15 6.97 5.04 -8.33
N THR A 16 7.28 4.08 -9.20
CA THR A 16 6.34 3.55 -10.20
C THR A 16 6.06 2.07 -9.95
N THR A 17 4.97 1.58 -10.51
CA THR A 17 4.61 0.16 -10.51
C THR A 17 4.05 -0.19 -11.88
N ASN A 18 4.38 -1.38 -12.39
CA ASN A 18 3.84 -1.87 -13.64
C ASN A 18 2.79 -2.95 -13.42
N TYR A 19 1.63 -2.85 -14.07
CA TYR A 19 0.56 -3.84 -13.95
C TYR A 19 -0.32 -3.80 -15.20
N GLY A 20 -0.67 -4.98 -15.73
CA GLY A 20 -1.53 -5.08 -16.91
C GLY A 20 -0.99 -4.36 -18.16
N GLY A 21 0.33 -4.41 -18.37
CA GLY A 21 0.98 -3.74 -19.51
C GLY A 21 1.18 -2.23 -19.36
N HIS A 22 0.86 -1.65 -18.20
CA HIS A 22 1.00 -0.21 -17.95
C HIS A 22 1.92 0.07 -16.76
N SER A 23 2.81 1.05 -16.90
CA SER A 23 3.53 1.65 -15.77
C SER A 23 2.77 2.87 -15.25
N TYR A 24 2.62 3.01 -13.94
CA TYR A 24 1.93 4.13 -13.31
C TYR A 24 2.63 4.57 -12.03
N ILE A 25 2.34 5.79 -11.58
CA ILE A 25 2.91 6.34 -10.34
C ILE A 25 2.27 5.64 -9.14
N SER A 26 3.08 4.98 -8.31
CA SER A 26 2.61 4.27 -7.10
C SER A 26 2.84 5.08 -5.82
N SER A 27 3.78 6.02 -5.84
CA SER A 27 3.93 7.04 -4.80
C SER A 27 4.59 8.31 -5.34
N ILE A 28 4.29 9.44 -4.70
CA ILE A 28 4.89 10.75 -4.98
C ILE A 28 5.56 11.31 -3.72
N GLN A 29 6.57 12.16 -3.94
CA GLN A 29 7.12 13.00 -2.90
C GLN A 29 7.65 14.31 -3.50
N LYS A 30 7.20 15.44 -2.97
CA LYS A 30 7.79 16.75 -3.27
C LYS A 30 7.85 17.58 -1.99
N GLY A 31 9.08 17.86 -1.55
CA GLY A 31 9.31 18.49 -0.24
C GLY A 31 8.67 17.67 0.88
N ASN A 32 7.78 18.31 1.65
CA ASN A 32 7.05 17.71 2.77
C ASN A 32 5.79 16.93 2.34
N ILE A 33 5.40 16.98 1.07
CA ILE A 33 4.25 16.24 0.54
C ILE A 33 4.70 14.83 0.21
N VAL A 34 3.94 13.84 0.70
CA VAL A 34 4.08 12.42 0.36
C VAL A 34 2.68 11.86 0.15
N ALA A 35 2.48 11.07 -0.90
CA ALA A 35 1.22 10.34 -1.11
C ALA A 35 1.47 8.99 -1.79
N THR A 36 0.60 8.03 -1.53
CA THR A 36 0.67 6.66 -2.06
C THR A 36 -0.63 6.32 -2.78
N GLN A 37 -0.54 5.61 -3.90
CA GLN A 37 -1.73 5.04 -4.56
C GLN A 37 -2.25 3.80 -3.82
N PHE A 38 -1.36 3.06 -3.13
CA PHE A 38 -1.74 1.95 -2.27
C PHE A 38 -2.09 2.45 -0.85
N HIS A 39 -2.72 1.55 -0.09
CA HIS A 39 -3.19 1.78 1.27
C HIS A 39 -2.17 1.23 2.28
N PRO A 40 -1.23 2.04 2.81
CA PRO A 40 -0.24 1.56 3.77
C PRO A 40 -0.90 0.98 5.04
N GLU A 41 -2.04 1.50 5.46
CA GLU A 41 -2.83 0.98 6.58
C GLU A 41 -3.43 -0.41 6.32
N LYS A 42 -3.60 -0.80 5.05
CA LYS A 42 -4.05 -2.13 4.62
C LYS A 42 -2.90 -3.06 4.22
N SER A 43 -1.64 -2.62 4.34
CA SER A 43 -0.45 -3.33 3.87
C SER A 43 0.34 -4.02 5.00
N GLY A 44 -0.30 -4.27 6.14
CA GLY A 44 0.27 -5.02 7.26
C GLY A 44 1.52 -4.37 7.87
N PRO A 45 2.46 -5.17 8.41
CA PRO A 45 3.65 -4.65 9.11
C PRO A 45 4.51 -3.71 8.26
N LEU A 46 4.66 -3.98 6.95
CA LEU A 46 5.43 -3.13 6.04
C LEU A 46 4.79 -1.75 5.85
N GLY A 47 3.46 -1.72 5.71
CA GLY A 47 2.72 -0.47 5.59
C GLY A 47 2.72 0.34 6.89
N LEU A 48 2.59 -0.32 8.05
CA LEU A 48 2.74 0.34 9.35
C LEU A 48 4.15 0.88 9.58
N ALA A 49 5.19 0.17 9.15
CA ALA A 49 6.56 0.65 9.21
C ALA A 49 6.76 1.91 8.33
N LEU A 50 6.15 1.93 7.15
CA LEU A 50 6.14 3.11 6.27
C LEU A 50 5.48 4.31 6.95
N LEU A 51 4.27 4.14 7.51
CA LEU A 51 3.57 5.19 8.26
C LEU A 51 4.38 5.65 9.48
N GLY A 52 4.98 4.72 10.22
CA GLY A 52 5.84 5.05 11.36
C GLY A 52 7.05 5.90 10.97
N ARG A 53 7.68 5.61 9.81
CA ARG A 53 8.77 6.43 9.26
C ARG A 53 8.28 7.81 8.82
N PHE A 54 7.09 7.88 8.20
CA PHE A 54 6.47 9.14 7.81
C PHE A 54 6.22 10.05 9.03
N LEU A 55 5.62 9.50 10.10
CA LEU A 55 5.32 10.26 11.33
C LEU A 55 6.56 10.68 12.12
N LYS A 56 7.61 9.86 12.12
CA LYS A 56 8.89 10.16 12.80
C LYS A 56 9.79 11.13 12.01
N ARG A 57 9.37 11.59 10.84
CA ARG A 57 10.16 12.48 9.98
C ARG A 57 10.30 13.87 10.63
N GLN A 58 11.43 14.12 11.30
CA GLN A 58 11.73 15.40 11.97
C GLN A 58 12.27 16.48 11.01
N GLY A 59 11.45 16.94 10.05
CA GLY A 59 11.72 18.15 9.26
C GLY A 59 12.94 18.13 8.31
N ARG A 60 13.84 17.14 8.39
CA ARG A 60 14.91 16.95 7.42
C ARG A 60 14.32 16.38 6.13
N LEU A 61 14.24 17.23 5.12
CA LEU A 61 14.22 16.80 3.74
C LEU A 61 15.62 16.26 3.43
N ASN A 62 15.91 15.02 3.84
CA ASN A 62 16.98 14.32 3.15
C ASN A 62 16.57 14.25 1.68
N PRO A 63 17.48 14.57 0.74
CA PRO A 63 17.21 14.33 -0.68
C PRO A 63 16.71 12.90 -0.83
N ALA A 64 15.81 12.68 -1.79
CA ALA A 64 15.39 11.32 -2.12
C ALA A 64 16.65 10.45 -2.22
N PRO A 65 16.68 9.25 -1.61
CA PRO A 65 17.86 8.40 -1.70
C PRO A 65 18.25 8.27 -3.17
N GLU A 66 19.56 8.30 -3.45
CA GLU A 66 20.11 7.99 -4.77
C GLU A 66 19.35 6.79 -5.34
N THR A 67 18.89 6.97 -6.57
CA THR A 67 17.98 6.10 -7.31
C THR A 67 18.11 4.65 -6.87
N LEU A 68 17.12 4.14 -6.12
CA LEU A 68 17.05 2.70 -5.85
C LEU A 68 17.11 1.98 -7.20
N PRO A 69 17.85 0.87 -7.32
CA PRO A 69 17.95 0.17 -8.58
C PRO A 69 16.55 -0.17 -9.08
N SER A 70 16.21 0.40 -10.24
CA SER A 70 14.99 0.04 -10.94
C SER A 70 15.03 -1.46 -11.21
N PRO A 71 13.89 -2.18 -11.08
CA PRO A 71 13.81 -3.55 -11.54
C PRO A 71 14.32 -3.65 -12.99
N PRO A 72 14.95 -4.77 -13.39
CA PRO A 72 15.37 -4.98 -14.78
C PRO A 72 14.22 -4.66 -15.74
N GLU A 73 14.53 -4.01 -16.86
CA GLU A 73 13.54 -3.75 -17.91
C GLU A 73 12.80 -5.04 -18.29
N GLY A 74 11.47 -4.95 -18.38
CA GLY A 74 10.60 -6.10 -18.65
C GLY A 74 10.14 -6.88 -17.42
N THR A 75 10.65 -6.59 -16.21
CA THR A 75 10.16 -7.22 -14.97
C THR A 75 8.73 -6.76 -14.69
N THR A 76 7.74 -7.62 -14.91
CA THR A 76 6.32 -7.30 -14.69
C THR A 76 5.89 -7.66 -13.28
N THR A 77 5.29 -6.70 -12.56
CA THR A 77 4.71 -6.95 -11.23
C THR A 77 3.58 -7.96 -11.35
N ARG A 78 3.65 -9.00 -10.52
CA ARG A 78 2.59 -9.99 -10.38
C ARG A 78 1.88 -9.74 -9.06
N LEU A 79 0.54 -9.74 -9.09
CA LEU A 79 -0.22 -9.74 -7.84
C LEU A 79 0.06 -11.04 -7.10
N ALA A 80 0.31 -10.94 -5.79
CA ALA A 80 0.37 -12.11 -4.94
C ALA A 80 -0.95 -12.90 -5.04
N LYS A 81 -0.89 -14.23 -4.88
CA LYS A 81 -2.11 -15.04 -4.76
C LYS A 81 -2.87 -14.56 -3.52
N ARG A 82 -4.05 -13.97 -3.72
CA ARG A 82 -4.86 -13.42 -2.63
C ARG A 82 -5.59 -14.55 -1.92
N VAL A 83 -5.18 -14.84 -0.68
CA VAL A 83 -5.90 -15.72 0.24
C VAL A 83 -6.87 -14.87 1.05
N ILE A 84 -8.15 -15.24 1.06
CA ILE A 84 -9.21 -14.56 1.83
C ILE A 84 -9.70 -15.54 2.89
N ALA A 85 -9.52 -15.18 4.16
CA ALA A 85 -10.12 -15.92 5.28
C ALA A 85 -11.51 -15.36 5.54
N CYS A 86 -12.51 -16.24 5.64
CA CYS A 86 -13.90 -15.87 5.89
C CYS A 86 -14.38 -16.48 7.20
N LEU A 87 -15.26 -15.79 7.91
CA LEU A 87 -15.92 -16.26 9.12
C LEU A 87 -17.36 -15.74 9.15
N ASP A 88 -18.27 -16.52 9.71
CA ASP A 88 -19.66 -16.11 9.95
C ASP A 88 -19.74 -15.31 11.26
N VAL A 89 -20.59 -14.29 11.30
CA VAL A 89 -20.91 -13.56 12.55
C VAL A 89 -22.42 -13.65 12.78
N ARG A 90 -22.81 -14.16 13.94
CA ARG A 90 -24.21 -14.41 14.31
C ARG A 90 -24.46 -13.89 15.74
N SER A 91 -25.72 -13.74 16.12
CA SER A 91 -26.12 -13.54 17.52
C SER A 91 -26.63 -14.85 18.11
N ASN A 92 -26.18 -15.22 19.31
CA ASN A 92 -26.78 -16.34 20.06
C ASN A 92 -28.07 -15.89 20.79
N ASP A 93 -28.73 -16.80 21.49
CA ASP A 93 -29.97 -16.51 22.23
C ASP A 93 -29.75 -15.56 23.42
N ALA A 94 -28.51 -15.41 23.90
CA ALA A 94 -28.11 -14.42 24.91
C ALA A 94 -27.78 -13.04 24.32
N GLY A 95 -27.76 -12.90 22.99
CA GLY A 95 -27.44 -11.66 22.27
C GLY A 95 -25.95 -11.43 21.98
N ASP A 96 -25.07 -12.40 22.30
CA ASP A 96 -23.63 -12.32 22.04
C ASP A 96 -23.29 -12.56 20.56
N LEU A 97 -22.24 -11.90 20.07
CA LEU A 97 -21.70 -12.16 18.73
C LEU A 97 -20.83 -13.42 18.73
N VAL A 98 -21.23 -14.43 17.96
CA VAL A 98 -20.58 -15.74 17.87
C VAL A 98 -20.20 -16.10 16.43
N VAL A 99 -19.19 -16.95 16.28
CA VAL A 99 -18.62 -17.37 14.99
C VAL A 99 -18.89 -18.84 14.65
N THR A 100 -19.16 -19.67 15.66
CA THR A 100 -19.47 -21.10 15.51
C THR A 100 -20.96 -21.36 15.74
N LYS A 101 -21.49 -22.41 15.12
CA LYS A 101 -22.87 -22.90 15.35
C LYS A 101 -22.99 -23.70 16.66
N GLY A 102 -21.90 -23.86 17.41
CA GLY A 102 -21.70 -25.01 18.30
C GLY A 102 -21.94 -24.83 19.79
N ASP A 103 -22.09 -23.61 20.31
CA ASP A 103 -21.94 -23.43 21.77
C ASP A 103 -23.22 -23.25 22.57
N GLN A 104 -24.40 -22.94 22.02
CA GLN A 104 -25.64 -22.88 22.82
C GLN A 104 -26.88 -23.25 22.00
N TYR A 105 -27.54 -24.33 22.43
CA TYR A 105 -28.98 -24.55 22.34
C TYR A 105 -29.54 -24.44 23.76
#